data_AF-A0A1X0S725-F1
#
_entry.id   AF-A0A1X0S725-F1
#
_cell.length_a   1.000
_cell.length_b   1.000
_cell.length_c   1.000
_cell.angle_alpha   90.00
_cell.angle_beta   90.00
_cell.angle_gamma   90.00
#
_symmetry.space_group_name_H-M   'P 1'
#
loop_
_entity.id
_entity.type
_entity.pdbx_description
1 polymer ?
#
loop_
_entity_poly.entity_id
_entity_poly.type
_entity_poly.pdbx_seq_one_letter_code
_entity_poly.pdbx_strand_id
1 'polypeptide(L)'
;MANEEKVLVVNENKFVIAATIIPFSIVGVLIRIALSRLETYSGAPVFSLVYAQWIGCFIMGVVMANKTLLFQWYYPLHGGLSSGLCGSITTFSSWQLGIFKEFANYNANPHTRGKNVLAAISVFLVTLAMSQQALVFGQHIGRMYKRTDISEVKVAPQGFTSKYLSMRDYLVISFGILCWIGVIFAAIFGKSQKELALACVFAPAGALLRWVLSFYNSSLYSLFLVGTFTANILGTIILAVLSLLQSGAIIMTPTKCYVLQALADGFCGCLTTISTFMVELNALPLVNSYIYGVSSVVVGQCFMFVILGSYIWTQGVHPSAICVS
;
A
#
# COMPACT_ATOMS: atom_id res chain seq x y z
N MET A 1 -7.34 38.39 30.47
CA MET A 1 -8.38 37.65 29.71
C MET A 1 -7.73 36.41 29.18
N ALA A 2 -8.10 35.23 29.69
CA ALA A 2 -7.60 33.97 29.17
C ALA A 2 -8.09 33.84 27.71
N ASN A 3 -7.16 33.65 26.79
CA ASN A 3 -7.49 33.29 25.41
C ASN A 3 -8.17 31.92 25.48
N GLU A 4 -9.49 31.86 25.32
CA GLU A 4 -10.19 30.59 25.10
C GLU A 4 -9.64 29.98 23.81
N GLU A 5 -8.77 28.98 23.94
CA GLU A 5 -8.37 28.14 22.81
C GLU A 5 -9.66 27.54 22.21
N LYS A 6 -10.05 28.04 21.04
CA LYS A 6 -11.21 27.51 20.31
C LYS A 6 -10.93 26.08 19.90
N VAL A 7 -11.45 25.10 20.64
CA VAL A 7 -11.42 23.69 20.25
C VAL A 7 -12.40 23.46 19.11
N LEU A 8 -11.89 23.04 17.95
CA LEU A 8 -12.72 22.72 16.78
C LEU A 8 -13.19 21.27 16.88
N VAL A 9 -14.50 21.05 16.97
CA VAL A 9 -15.08 19.70 16.93
C VAL A 9 -15.38 19.31 15.50
N VAL A 10 -14.78 18.19 15.05
CA VAL A 10 -15.00 17.65 13.69
C VAL A 10 -15.66 16.28 13.77
N ASN A 11 -16.73 16.09 13.00
CA ASN A 11 -17.47 14.84 12.96
C ASN A 11 -16.77 13.83 12.04
N GLU A 12 -16.40 12.67 12.58
CA GLU A 12 -15.93 11.54 11.78
C GLU A 12 -17.13 10.83 11.15
N ASN A 13 -17.15 10.75 9.82
CA ASN A 13 -18.10 9.91 9.10
C ASN A 13 -17.36 8.87 8.25
N LYS A 14 -17.53 7.59 8.61
CA LYS A 14 -16.83 6.47 7.97
C LYS A 14 -17.25 6.25 6.52
N PHE A 15 -18.49 6.58 6.12
CA PHE A 15 -18.91 6.49 4.71
C PHE A 15 -18.13 7.46 3.82
N VAL A 16 -17.93 8.68 4.31
CA VAL A 16 -17.24 9.74 3.55
C VAL A 16 -15.76 9.44 3.43
N ILE A 17 -15.15 8.89 4.48
CA ILE A 17 -13.76 8.41 4.45
C ILE A 17 -13.61 7.29 3.44
N ALA A 18 -14.48 6.27 3.47
CA ALA A 18 -14.49 5.17 2.52
C ALA A 18 -14.61 5.69 1.08
N ALA A 19 -15.54 6.60 0.81
CA ALA A 19 -15.70 7.21 -0.50
C ALA A 19 -14.48 8.01 -0.95
N THR A 20 -13.80 8.68 -0.02
CA THR A 20 -12.57 9.43 -0.32
C THR A 20 -11.41 8.48 -0.64
N ILE A 21 -11.31 7.32 0.02
CA ILE A 21 -10.25 6.33 -0.23
C ILE A 21 -10.29 5.80 -1.67
N ILE A 22 -11.48 5.63 -2.25
CA ILE A 22 -11.67 5.06 -3.60
C ILE A 22 -10.82 5.78 -4.67
N PRO A 23 -11.05 7.08 -5.00
CA PRO A 23 -10.30 7.75 -6.05
C PRO A 23 -8.80 7.85 -5.73
N PHE A 24 -8.44 8.06 -4.46
CA PHE A 24 -7.03 8.12 -4.07
C PHE A 24 -6.31 6.78 -4.20
N SER A 25 -6.99 5.65 -3.95
CA SER A 25 -6.42 4.32 -4.16
C SER A 25 -6.19 4.02 -5.64
N ILE A 26 -7.09 4.47 -6.52
CA ILE A 26 -6.95 4.37 -7.98
C ILE A 26 -5.73 5.17 -8.45
N VAL A 27 -5.61 6.42 -8.01
CA VAL A 27 -4.44 7.25 -8.33
C VAL A 27 -3.16 6.63 -7.77
N GLY A 28 -3.20 6.09 -6.56
CA GLY A 28 -2.04 5.47 -5.93
C GLY A 28 -1.51 4.25 -6.68
N VAL A 29 -2.40 3.34 -7.11
CA VAL A 29 -1.98 2.19 -7.92
C VAL A 29 -1.44 2.61 -9.28
N LEU A 30 -2.04 3.62 -9.92
CA LEU A 30 -1.54 4.17 -11.19
C LEU A 30 -0.14 4.73 -11.04
N ILE A 31 0.13 5.51 -9.99
CA ILE A 31 1.47 6.05 -9.68
C ILE A 31 2.47 4.90 -9.48
N ARG A 32 2.12 3.87 -8.68
CA ARG A 32 3.01 2.73 -8.46
C ARG A 32 3.36 2.02 -9.77
N ILE A 33 2.36 1.70 -10.58
CA ILE A 33 2.57 0.98 -11.85
C ILE A 33 3.37 1.86 -12.82
N ALA A 34 3.07 3.15 -12.91
CA ALA A 34 3.81 4.08 -13.76
C ALA A 34 5.30 4.15 -13.36
N LEU A 35 5.61 4.32 -12.07
CA LEU A 35 6.98 4.31 -11.58
C LEU A 35 7.69 2.97 -11.84
N SER A 36 6.96 1.87 -11.66
CA SER A 36 7.51 0.53 -11.91
C SER A 36 7.88 0.33 -13.38
N ARG A 37 7.09 0.89 -14.31
CA ARG A 37 7.33 0.83 -15.76
C ARG A 37 8.39 1.83 -16.25
N LEU A 38 8.51 2.99 -15.62
CA LEU A 38 9.50 4.00 -15.98
C LEU A 38 10.93 3.57 -15.62
N GLU A 39 11.08 2.84 -14.51
CA GLU A 39 12.39 2.43 -13.99
C GLU A 39 12.82 1.03 -14.44
N THR A 40 12.05 0.38 -15.32
CA THR A 40 12.46 -0.83 -16.02
C THR A 40 13.28 -0.47 -17.27
N TYR A 41 14.55 -0.12 -17.06
CA TYR A 41 15.54 0.07 -18.14
C TYR A 41 16.85 -0.66 -17.83
N SER A 42 17.63 -0.94 -18.88
CA SER A 42 18.93 -1.62 -18.74
C SER A 42 19.92 -0.75 -17.98
N GLY A 43 20.56 -1.31 -16.95
CA GLY A 43 21.51 -0.59 -16.11
C GLY A 43 20.89 0.28 -15.02
N ALA A 44 19.60 0.10 -14.70
CA ALA A 44 18.96 0.79 -13.58
C ALA A 44 19.75 0.57 -12.26
N PRO A 45 19.99 1.64 -11.48
CA PRO A 45 20.86 1.57 -10.30
C PRO A 45 20.23 0.82 -9.13
N VAL A 46 18.89 0.77 -9.10
CA VAL A 46 18.09 0.09 -8.08
C VAL A 46 16.85 -0.53 -8.73
N PHE A 47 16.23 -1.49 -8.06
CA PHE A 47 14.99 -2.10 -8.51
C PHE A 47 13.82 -1.10 -8.47
N SER A 48 12.95 -1.16 -9.48
CA SER A 48 11.92 -0.14 -9.74
C SER A 48 10.95 0.11 -8.57
N LEU A 49 10.66 -0.93 -7.77
CA LEU A 49 9.75 -0.81 -6.63
C LEU A 49 10.21 0.25 -5.61
N VAL A 50 11.53 0.48 -5.45
CA VAL A 50 12.07 1.45 -4.47
C VAL A 50 11.44 2.82 -4.62
N TYR A 51 11.25 3.30 -5.85
CA TYR A 51 10.74 4.65 -6.11
C TYR A 51 9.28 4.81 -5.67
N ALA A 52 8.45 3.79 -5.89
CA ALA A 52 7.08 3.79 -5.39
C ALA A 52 7.07 3.84 -3.86
N GLN A 53 7.90 3.01 -3.21
CA GLN A 53 8.00 3.02 -1.74
C GLN A 53 8.47 4.38 -1.21
N TRP A 54 9.47 4.98 -1.85
CA TRP A 54 10.00 6.29 -1.49
C TRP A 54 8.94 7.38 -1.65
N ILE A 55 8.29 7.50 -2.81
CA ILE A 55 7.26 8.53 -3.06
C ILE A 55 6.09 8.38 -2.09
N GLY A 56 5.59 7.15 -1.90
CA GLY A 56 4.47 6.92 -0.99
C GLY A 56 4.80 7.23 0.48
N CYS A 57 6.02 6.90 0.94
CA CYS A 57 6.46 7.24 2.30
C CYS A 57 6.75 8.74 2.46
N PHE A 58 7.28 9.40 1.43
CA PHE A 58 7.49 10.85 1.43
C PHE A 58 6.17 11.60 1.58
N ILE A 59 5.17 11.28 0.75
CA ILE A 59 3.84 11.91 0.85
C ILE A 59 3.21 11.61 2.22
N MET A 60 3.34 10.37 2.71
CA MET A 60 2.87 10.01 4.06
C MET A 60 3.52 10.89 5.14
N GLY A 61 4.82 11.18 5.04
CA GLY A 61 5.53 12.05 5.97
C GLY A 61 4.97 13.47 6.01
N VAL A 62 4.69 14.04 4.82
CA VAL A 62 4.07 15.37 4.69
C VAL A 62 2.65 15.38 5.28
N VAL A 63 1.86 14.34 4.99
CA VAL A 63 0.48 14.18 5.49
C VAL A 63 0.47 14.07 7.01
N MET A 64 1.36 13.26 7.59
CA MET A 64 1.46 13.07 9.04
C MET A 64 1.90 14.35 9.76
N ALA A 65 2.85 15.11 9.19
CA ALA A 65 3.28 16.39 9.76
C ALA A 65 2.18 17.47 9.76
N ASN A 66 1.25 17.40 8.80
CA ASN A 66 0.15 18.37 8.63
C ASN A 66 -1.23 17.79 9.00
N LYS A 67 -1.28 16.74 9.82
CA LYS A 67 -2.51 16.02 10.18
C LYS A 67 -3.60 16.95 10.73
N THR A 68 -3.26 17.85 11.65
CA THR A 68 -4.24 18.76 12.27
C THR A 68 -4.84 19.72 11.24
N LEU A 69 -4.01 20.26 10.33
CA LEU A 69 -4.48 21.13 9.25
C LEU A 69 -5.45 20.40 8.32
N LEU A 70 -5.12 19.15 7.95
CA LEU A 70 -6.00 18.32 7.13
C LEU A 70 -7.33 18.03 7.84
N PHE A 71 -7.31 17.79 9.14
CA PHE A 71 -8.53 17.55 9.93
C PHE A 71 -9.44 18.78 9.96
N GLN A 72 -8.87 19.98 10.10
CA GLN A 72 -9.64 21.23 10.06
C GLN A 72 -10.21 21.50 8.65
N TRP A 73 -9.43 21.27 7.60
CA TRP A 73 -9.85 21.58 6.24
C TRP A 73 -10.90 20.59 5.71
N TYR A 74 -10.64 19.30 5.87
CA TYR A 74 -11.58 18.23 5.56
C TYR A 74 -11.12 16.90 6.14
N TYR A 75 -11.71 16.49 7.25
CA TYR A 75 -11.34 15.26 7.96
C TYR A 75 -11.22 14.00 7.06
N PRO A 76 -12.16 13.69 6.15
CA PRO A 76 -12.06 12.53 5.27
C PRO A 76 -10.83 12.54 4.34
N LEU A 77 -10.30 13.72 4.00
CA LEU A 77 -9.14 13.84 3.12
C LEU A 77 -7.89 13.19 3.70
N HIS A 78 -7.69 13.28 5.02
CA HIS A 78 -6.56 12.61 5.65
C HIS A 78 -6.61 11.09 5.37
N GLY A 79 -7.79 10.47 5.48
CA GLY A 79 -7.99 9.06 5.11
C GLY A 79 -7.73 8.78 3.64
N GLY A 80 -8.16 9.67 2.75
CA GLY A 80 -7.86 9.62 1.31
C GLY A 80 -6.36 9.65 1.02
N LEU A 81 -5.63 10.62 1.55
CA LEU A 81 -4.20 10.80 1.29
C LEU A 81 -3.34 9.73 1.96
N SER A 82 -3.62 9.38 3.23
CA SER A 82 -2.85 8.37 3.96
C SER A 82 -3.24 6.96 3.51
N SER A 83 -4.47 6.54 3.81
CA SER A 83 -4.94 5.18 3.58
C SER A 83 -5.28 4.90 2.12
N GLY A 84 -5.77 5.86 1.35
CA GLY A 84 -5.98 5.68 -0.09
C GLY A 84 -4.68 5.78 -0.88
N LEU A 85 -4.13 6.99 -0.99
CA LEU A 85 -3.03 7.31 -1.89
C LEU A 85 -1.71 6.67 -1.46
N CYS A 86 -1.15 7.08 -0.33
CA CYS A 86 0.15 6.57 0.13
C CYS A 86 0.11 5.06 0.38
N GLY A 87 -1.02 4.57 0.90
CA GLY A 87 -1.30 3.16 1.07
C GLY A 87 -1.22 2.36 -0.22
N SER A 88 -1.81 2.87 -1.32
CA SER A 88 -1.83 2.21 -2.63
C SER A 88 -0.59 2.48 -3.51
N ILE A 89 0.16 3.56 -3.27
CA ILE A 89 1.47 3.77 -3.92
C ILE A 89 2.48 2.75 -3.39
N THR A 90 2.52 2.57 -2.07
CA THR A 90 3.41 1.59 -1.43
C THR A 90 2.84 0.17 -1.49
N THR A 91 3.65 -0.85 -1.25
CA THR A 91 3.17 -2.25 -1.19
C THR A 91 4.13 -3.13 -0.40
N PHE A 92 3.64 -3.78 0.65
CA PHE A 92 4.45 -4.70 1.42
C PHE A 92 4.57 -6.06 0.72
N SER A 93 3.47 -6.54 0.13
CA SER A 93 3.45 -7.85 -0.53
C SER A 93 4.42 -7.94 -1.70
N SER A 94 4.50 -6.91 -2.56
CA SER A 94 5.45 -6.88 -3.68
C SER A 94 6.90 -6.79 -3.20
N TRP A 95 7.16 -6.16 -2.05
CA TRP A 95 8.48 -6.15 -1.42
C TRP A 95 8.88 -7.55 -0.94
N GLN A 96 7.96 -8.26 -0.27
CA GLN A 96 8.19 -9.65 0.16
C GLN A 96 8.45 -10.58 -1.03
N LEU A 97 7.67 -10.43 -2.11
CA LEU A 97 7.89 -11.18 -3.35
C LEU A 97 9.26 -10.87 -3.96
N GLY A 98 9.70 -9.60 -3.94
CA GLY A 98 11.02 -9.19 -4.42
C GLY A 98 12.16 -9.85 -3.65
N ILE A 99 12.12 -9.83 -2.32
CA ILE A 99 13.11 -10.51 -1.47
C ILE A 99 13.15 -12.01 -1.78
N PHE A 100 11.97 -12.65 -1.86
CA PHE A 100 11.89 -14.08 -2.15
C PHE A 100 12.45 -14.42 -3.55
N LYS A 101 12.15 -13.62 -4.57
CA LYS A 101 12.65 -13.84 -5.94
C LYS A 101 14.17 -13.83 -5.99
N GLU A 102 14.84 -12.97 -5.22
CA GLU A 102 16.29 -12.97 -5.09
C GLU A 102 16.80 -14.23 -4.38
N PHE A 103 16.18 -14.64 -3.28
CA PHE A 103 16.55 -15.90 -2.60
C PHE A 103 16.42 -17.12 -3.51
N ALA A 104 15.32 -17.20 -4.27
CA ALA A 104 15.01 -18.31 -5.16
C ALA A 104 15.80 -18.27 -6.48
N ASN A 105 16.57 -17.21 -6.75
CA ASN A 105 17.16 -16.92 -8.06
C ASN A 105 16.13 -17.03 -9.19
N TYR A 106 14.98 -16.39 -9.00
CA TYR A 106 13.82 -16.52 -9.88
C TYR A 106 14.15 -16.24 -11.36
N ASN A 107 15.03 -15.26 -11.60
CA ASN A 107 15.46 -14.84 -12.94
C ASN A 107 16.64 -15.66 -13.51
N ALA A 108 17.07 -16.73 -12.82
CA ALA A 108 18.19 -17.59 -13.23
C ALA A 108 19.50 -16.82 -13.52
N ASN A 109 19.80 -15.81 -12.71
CA ASN A 109 21.06 -15.06 -12.83
C ASN A 109 22.27 -15.98 -12.55
N PRO A 110 23.46 -15.70 -13.15
CA PRO A 110 24.68 -16.47 -12.94
C PRO A 110 25.30 -16.19 -11.56
N HIS A 111 24.52 -16.42 -10.51
CA HIS A 111 24.84 -16.14 -9.12
C HIS A 111 25.14 -17.45 -8.37
N THR A 112 26.10 -17.38 -7.45
CA THR A 112 26.26 -18.43 -6.43
C THR A 112 25.16 -18.29 -5.38
N ARG A 113 24.89 -19.35 -4.60
CA ARG A 113 23.89 -19.31 -3.52
C ARG A 113 24.11 -18.16 -2.53
N GLY A 114 25.37 -17.85 -2.20
CA GLY A 114 25.70 -16.72 -1.34
C GLY A 114 25.37 -15.35 -1.95
N LYS A 115 25.51 -15.20 -3.28
CA LYS A 115 25.13 -13.97 -3.99
C LYS A 115 23.61 -13.74 -3.98
N ASN A 116 22.81 -14.81 -4.06
CA ASN A 116 21.34 -14.72 -3.95
C ASN A 116 20.91 -14.20 -2.58
N VAL A 117 21.53 -14.71 -1.51
CA VAL A 117 21.29 -14.21 -0.14
C VAL A 117 21.65 -12.74 -0.02
N LEU A 118 22.81 -12.34 -0.56
CA LEU A 118 23.23 -10.94 -0.55
C LEU A 118 22.29 -10.03 -1.35
N ALA A 119 21.78 -10.49 -2.49
CA ALA A 119 20.78 -9.77 -3.28
C ALA A 119 19.46 -9.60 -2.51
N ALA A 120 18.96 -10.66 -1.87
CA ALA A 120 17.75 -10.60 -1.05
C ALA A 120 17.89 -9.64 0.14
N ILE A 121 19.03 -9.69 0.83
CA ILE A 121 19.38 -8.73 1.90
C ILE A 121 19.45 -7.31 1.35
N SER A 122 19.98 -7.11 0.13
CA SER A 122 20.02 -5.79 -0.51
C SER A 122 18.62 -5.24 -0.77
N VAL A 123 17.70 -6.05 -1.31
CA VAL A 123 16.29 -5.64 -1.51
C VAL A 123 15.60 -5.29 -0.19
N PHE A 124 15.88 -6.05 0.87
CA PHE A 124 15.39 -5.79 2.22
C PHE A 124 15.92 -4.45 2.77
N LEU A 125 17.25 -4.28 2.83
CA LEU A 125 17.89 -3.11 3.42
C LEU A 125 17.61 -1.82 2.64
N VAL A 126 17.72 -1.86 1.31
CA VAL A 126 17.49 -0.68 0.45
C VAL A 126 16.06 -0.21 0.58
N THR A 127 15.07 -1.11 0.52
CA THR A 127 13.66 -0.72 0.68
C THR A 127 13.41 -0.10 2.06
N LEU A 128 13.87 -0.75 3.13
CA LEU A 128 13.66 -0.28 4.50
C LEU A 128 14.29 1.12 4.71
N ALA A 129 15.54 1.29 4.27
CA ALA A 129 16.25 2.57 4.39
C ALA A 129 15.60 3.68 3.55
N MET A 130 15.26 3.40 2.29
CA MET A 130 14.65 4.37 1.39
C MET A 130 13.27 4.81 1.88
N SER A 131 12.44 3.87 2.35
CA SER A 131 11.12 4.19 2.91
C SER A 131 11.21 5.00 4.20
N GLN A 132 12.11 4.64 5.11
CA GLN A 132 12.31 5.39 6.36
C GLN A 132 12.82 6.81 6.09
N GLN A 133 13.83 6.96 5.23
CA GLN A 133 14.38 8.28 4.90
C GLN A 133 13.38 9.16 4.16
N ALA A 134 12.59 8.58 3.24
CA ALA A 134 11.50 9.29 2.59
C ALA A 134 10.47 9.82 3.59
N LEU A 135 10.06 8.99 4.55
CA LEU A 135 9.10 9.39 5.59
C LEU A 135 9.63 10.56 6.41
N VAL A 136 10.87 10.47 6.91
CA VAL A 136 11.51 11.53 7.69
C VAL A 136 11.66 12.81 6.86
N PHE A 137 12.08 12.68 5.60
CA PHE A 137 12.21 13.82 4.71
C PHE A 137 10.86 14.51 4.46
N GLY A 138 9.80 13.73 4.20
CA GLY A 138 8.44 14.26 4.08
C GLY A 138 7.96 14.99 5.33
N GLN A 139 8.30 14.48 6.53
CA GLN A 139 7.99 15.17 7.77
C GLN A 139 8.73 16.51 7.91
N HIS A 140 10.00 16.58 7.50
CA HIS A 140 10.77 17.83 7.50
C HIS A 140 10.14 18.86 6.55
N ILE A 141 9.82 18.46 5.31
CA ILE A 141 9.10 19.32 4.36
C ILE A 141 7.77 19.79 4.95
N GLY A 142 6.99 18.87 5.52
CA GLY A 142 5.69 19.20 6.10
C GLY A 142 5.79 20.21 7.26
N ARG A 143 6.84 20.14 8.08
CA ARG A 143 7.08 21.08 9.19
C ARG A 143 7.52 22.47 8.75
N MET A 144 8.14 22.61 7.56
CA MET A 144 8.51 23.94 7.05
C MET A 144 7.30 24.84 6.79
N TYR A 145 6.12 24.26 6.54
CA TYR A 145 4.87 24.98 6.30
C TYR A 145 3.95 25.05 7.53
N LYS A 146 4.49 24.84 8.74
CA LYS A 146 3.68 24.79 9.97
C LYS A 146 3.08 26.16 10.27
N ARG A 147 1.74 26.26 10.16
CA ARG A 147 0.98 27.45 10.55
C ARG A 147 0.87 27.49 12.08
N THR A 148 1.06 28.66 12.67
CA THR A 148 1.04 28.87 14.13
C THR A 148 -0.39 29.00 14.70
N ASP A 149 -1.37 29.37 13.87
CA ASP A 149 -2.79 29.51 14.26
C ASP A 149 -3.59 28.22 14.03
N ILE A 150 -3.24 27.13 14.71
CA ILE A 150 -3.96 25.86 14.58
C ILE A 150 -4.69 25.56 15.88
N SER A 151 -6.00 25.77 15.88
CA SER A 151 -6.92 25.30 16.93
C SER A 151 -6.78 23.80 17.19
N GLU A 152 -6.84 23.40 18.47
CA GLU A 152 -6.95 21.99 18.83
C GLU A 152 -8.20 21.38 18.18
N VAL A 153 -8.05 20.20 17.57
CA VAL A 153 -9.14 19.49 16.89
C VAL A 153 -9.57 18.29 17.70
N LYS A 154 -10.84 18.28 18.14
CA LYS A 154 -11.46 17.13 18.78
C LYS A 154 -12.34 16.39 17.78
N VAL A 155 -12.05 15.11 17.57
CA VAL A 155 -12.82 14.27 16.64
C VAL A 155 -14.00 13.64 17.40
N ALA A 156 -15.22 13.87 16.92
CA ALA A 156 -16.43 13.24 17.41
C ALA A 156 -16.75 12.01 16.53
N PRO A 157 -16.65 10.77 17.06
CA PRO A 157 -16.89 9.57 16.27
C PRO A 157 -18.39 9.38 15.98
N GLN A 158 -18.80 9.44 14.71
CA GLN A 158 -20.19 9.14 14.29
C GLN A 158 -20.34 7.74 13.66
N GLY A 159 -19.22 7.05 13.40
CA GLY A 159 -19.22 5.73 12.80
C GLY A 159 -19.80 5.72 11.37
N PHE A 160 -20.57 4.69 11.05
CA PHE A 160 -21.30 4.56 9.79
C PHE A 160 -22.72 5.10 9.96
N THR A 161 -22.92 6.40 9.71
CA THR A 161 -24.24 7.05 9.79
C THR A 161 -24.49 7.96 8.59
N SER A 162 -25.71 7.92 8.05
CA SER A 162 -26.18 8.84 7.00
C SER A 162 -26.87 10.09 7.55
N LYS A 163 -27.13 10.13 8.87
CA LYS A 163 -27.99 11.13 9.52
C LYS A 163 -27.43 12.56 9.48
N TYR A 164 -26.11 12.71 9.35
CA TYR A 164 -25.41 13.99 9.48
C TYR A 164 -24.52 14.32 8.27
N LEU A 165 -24.91 13.90 7.06
CA LEU A 165 -24.16 14.18 5.85
C LEU A 165 -24.45 15.59 5.33
N SER A 166 -23.39 16.38 5.14
CA SER A 166 -23.46 17.68 4.49
C SER A 166 -23.53 17.54 2.96
N MET A 167 -23.90 18.62 2.24
CA MET A 167 -23.88 18.63 0.77
C MET A 167 -22.49 18.27 0.21
N ARG A 168 -21.42 18.74 0.86
CA ARG A 168 -20.04 18.40 0.50
C ARG A 168 -19.80 16.89 0.60
N ASP A 169 -20.34 16.24 1.62
CA ASP A 169 -20.17 14.80 1.82
C ASP A 169 -20.90 13.99 0.75
N TYR A 170 -22.12 14.40 0.36
CA TYR A 170 -22.83 13.79 -0.76
C TYR A 170 -22.07 13.92 -2.08
N LEU A 171 -21.46 15.09 -2.34
CA LEU A 171 -20.63 15.29 -3.53
C LEU A 171 -19.40 14.37 -3.52
N VAL A 172 -18.73 14.22 -2.38
CA VAL A 172 -17.56 13.33 -2.24
C VAL A 172 -17.95 11.86 -2.38
N ILE A 173 -19.06 11.45 -1.78
CA ILE A 173 -19.60 10.09 -1.93
C ILE A 173 -19.92 9.80 -3.40
N SER A 174 -20.65 10.71 -4.05
CA SER A 174 -21.01 10.57 -5.46
C SER A 174 -19.77 10.51 -6.34
N PHE A 175 -18.79 11.39 -6.11
CA PHE A 175 -17.53 11.40 -6.84
C PHE A 175 -16.75 10.08 -6.69
N GLY A 176 -16.63 9.55 -5.47
CA GLY A 176 -15.96 8.27 -5.23
C GLY A 176 -16.63 7.11 -5.97
N ILE A 177 -17.95 7.02 -5.92
CA ILE A 177 -18.73 6.00 -6.65
C ILE A 177 -18.53 6.16 -8.17
N LEU A 178 -18.63 7.39 -8.69
CA LEU A 178 -18.46 7.66 -10.12
C LEU A 178 -17.04 7.32 -10.60
N CYS A 179 -16.00 7.56 -9.80
CA CYS A 179 -14.63 7.14 -10.13
C CYS A 179 -14.52 5.62 -10.21
N TRP A 180 -15.13 4.87 -9.29
CA TRP A 180 -15.08 3.41 -9.33
C TRP A 180 -15.85 2.85 -10.52
N ILE A 181 -17.04 3.39 -10.79
CA ILE A 181 -17.81 3.06 -11.99
C ILE A 181 -16.99 3.39 -13.24
N GLY A 182 -16.36 4.56 -13.30
CA GLY A 182 -15.52 4.98 -14.42
C GLY A 182 -14.41 3.99 -14.77
N VAL A 183 -13.71 3.44 -13.78
CA VAL A 183 -12.67 2.42 -14.03
C VAL A 183 -13.24 1.05 -14.40
N ILE A 184 -14.46 0.71 -13.94
CA ILE A 184 -15.18 -0.49 -14.39
C ILE A 184 -15.54 -0.35 -15.88
N PHE A 185 -16.10 0.80 -16.28
CA PHE A 185 -16.37 1.09 -17.69
C PHE A 185 -15.08 1.07 -18.52
N ALA A 186 -13.98 1.63 -18.02
CA ALA A 186 -12.68 1.56 -18.68
C ALA A 186 -12.18 0.11 -18.84
N ALA A 187 -12.42 -0.77 -17.87
CA ALA A 187 -12.04 -2.17 -17.95
C ALA A 187 -12.88 -2.97 -18.95
N ILE A 188 -14.18 -2.66 -19.08
CA ILE A 188 -15.10 -3.35 -19.99
C ILE A 188 -14.91 -2.86 -21.44
N PHE A 189 -14.87 -1.55 -21.65
CA PHE A 189 -14.89 -0.92 -22.97
C PHE A 189 -13.50 -0.53 -23.48
N GLY A 190 -12.49 -0.51 -22.61
CA GLY A 190 -11.11 -0.19 -22.96
C GLY A 190 -10.51 -1.22 -23.93
N LYS A 191 -9.95 -0.72 -25.04
CA LYS A 191 -9.27 -1.56 -26.03
C LYS A 191 -7.80 -1.84 -25.68
N SER A 192 -7.18 -0.95 -24.90
CA SER A 192 -5.75 -1.00 -24.54
C SER A 192 -5.55 -1.03 -23.03
N GLN A 193 -4.46 -1.66 -22.57
CA GLN A 193 -4.05 -1.70 -21.16
C GLN A 193 -5.13 -2.24 -20.20
N LYS A 194 -5.77 -3.35 -20.59
CA LYS A 194 -6.84 -3.99 -19.79
C LYS A 194 -6.38 -4.38 -18.39
N GLU A 195 -5.14 -4.82 -18.25
CA GLU A 195 -4.48 -5.10 -16.95
C GLU A 195 -4.49 -3.89 -16.01
N LEU A 196 -4.23 -2.67 -16.54
CA LEU A 196 -4.16 -1.44 -15.77
C LEU A 196 -5.56 -1.02 -15.32
N ALA A 197 -6.52 -1.06 -16.24
CA ALA A 197 -7.92 -0.77 -15.94
C ALA A 197 -8.48 -1.72 -14.88
N LEU A 198 -8.20 -3.03 -15.00
CA LEU A 198 -8.58 -4.02 -14.01
C LEU A 198 -7.87 -3.80 -12.66
N ALA A 199 -6.58 -3.44 -12.65
CA ALA A 199 -5.88 -3.10 -11.42
C ALA A 199 -6.56 -1.92 -10.69
N CYS A 200 -7.00 -0.90 -11.44
CA CYS A 200 -7.77 0.21 -10.91
C CYS A 200 -9.14 -0.21 -10.37
N VAL A 201 -9.80 -1.21 -10.95
CA VAL A 201 -11.05 -1.77 -10.43
C VAL A 201 -10.84 -2.47 -9.09
N PHE A 202 -9.75 -3.22 -8.95
CA PHE A 202 -9.43 -3.97 -7.73
C PHE A 202 -8.78 -3.14 -6.61
N ALA A 203 -8.14 -2.02 -6.95
CA ALA A 203 -7.44 -1.16 -5.99
C ALA A 203 -8.34 -0.65 -4.84
N PRO A 204 -9.55 -0.10 -5.09
CA PRO A 204 -10.45 0.30 -4.02
C PRO A 204 -10.80 -0.82 -3.05
N ALA A 205 -11.04 -2.05 -3.54
CA ALA A 205 -11.38 -3.18 -2.69
C ALA A 205 -10.24 -3.53 -1.73
N GLY A 206 -8.99 -3.56 -2.21
CA GLY A 206 -7.82 -3.78 -1.36
C GLY A 206 -7.61 -2.67 -0.34
N ALA A 207 -7.69 -1.40 -0.77
CA ALA A 207 -7.49 -0.24 0.10
C ALA A 207 -8.57 -0.11 1.18
N LEU A 208 -9.83 -0.36 0.83
CA LEU A 208 -10.96 -0.35 1.77
C LEU A 208 -10.83 -1.49 2.78
N LEU A 209 -10.45 -2.70 2.35
CA LEU A 209 -10.22 -3.81 3.28
C LEU A 209 -9.09 -3.49 4.25
N ARG A 210 -7.97 -2.93 3.78
CA ARG A 210 -6.89 -2.46 4.66
C ARG A 210 -7.37 -1.41 5.66
N TRP A 211 -8.16 -0.44 5.20
CA TRP A 211 -8.72 0.58 6.07
C TRP A 211 -9.66 -0.01 7.13
N VAL A 212 -10.51 -0.98 6.78
CA VAL A 212 -11.35 -1.70 7.75
C VAL A 212 -10.50 -2.47 8.76
N LEU A 213 -9.45 -3.16 8.31
CA LEU A 213 -8.52 -3.87 9.19
C LEU A 213 -7.80 -2.90 10.14
N SER A 214 -7.55 -1.65 9.74
CA SER A 214 -6.93 -0.64 10.60
C SER A 214 -7.75 -0.30 11.85
N PHE A 215 -9.05 -0.62 11.91
CA PHE A 215 -9.84 -0.44 13.13
C PHE A 215 -9.37 -1.33 14.28
N TYR A 216 -8.64 -2.40 14.00
CA TYR A 216 -8.04 -3.28 15.00
C TYR A 216 -6.65 -2.80 15.48
N ASN A 217 -6.13 -1.69 14.95
CA ASN A 217 -4.86 -1.06 15.38
C ASN A 217 -5.02 -0.24 16.69
N SER A 218 -5.84 -0.70 17.65
CA SER A 218 -6.27 0.13 18.78
C SER A 218 -5.13 0.57 19.71
N SER A 219 -5.22 1.83 20.13
CA SER A 219 -4.22 2.67 20.81
C SER A 219 -3.97 2.30 22.28
N LEU A 220 -4.87 1.58 22.96
CA LEU A 220 -4.82 1.58 24.42
C LEU A 220 -3.67 0.74 25.02
N TYR A 221 -3.28 -0.39 24.42
CA TYR A 221 -2.20 -1.26 24.95
C TYR A 221 -1.51 -2.14 23.90
N SER A 222 -1.71 -1.91 22.60
CA SER A 222 -1.20 -2.82 21.59
C SER A 222 0.27 -2.55 21.29
N LEU A 223 1.12 -3.30 22.00
CA LEU A 223 2.53 -3.53 21.70
C LEU A 223 2.80 -4.07 20.28
N PHE A 224 1.75 -4.21 19.45
CA PHE A 224 1.72 -4.83 18.14
C PHE A 224 0.49 -4.38 17.32
N LEU A 225 0.68 -3.90 16.09
CA LEU A 225 -0.39 -3.33 15.25
C LEU A 225 -1.05 -4.43 14.39
N VAL A 226 -2.05 -5.11 14.97
CA VAL A 226 -2.66 -6.32 14.40
C VAL A 226 -3.33 -6.08 13.04
N GLY A 227 -3.99 -4.94 12.85
CA GLY A 227 -4.71 -4.62 11.62
C GLY A 227 -3.78 -4.51 10.41
N THR A 228 -2.74 -3.70 10.52
CA THR A 228 -1.74 -3.52 9.45
C THR A 228 -0.94 -4.80 9.21
N PHE A 229 -0.55 -5.50 10.28
CA PHE A 229 0.07 -6.83 10.18
C PHE A 229 -0.82 -7.79 9.38
N THR A 230 -2.09 -7.91 9.74
CA THR A 230 -3.04 -8.82 9.09
C THR A 230 -3.21 -8.46 7.62
N ALA A 231 -3.37 -7.17 7.29
CA ALA A 231 -3.47 -6.72 5.92
C ALA A 231 -2.23 -7.10 5.09
N ASN A 232 -1.03 -6.84 5.64
CA ASN A 232 0.24 -7.15 5.00
C ASN A 232 0.46 -8.65 4.79
N ILE A 233 0.18 -9.49 5.80
CA ILE A 233 0.33 -10.93 5.68
C ILE A 233 -0.71 -11.53 4.73
N LEU A 234 -1.98 -11.15 4.85
CA LEU A 234 -3.04 -11.65 3.97
C LEU A 234 -2.76 -11.31 2.51
N GLY A 235 -2.42 -10.06 2.20
CA GLY A 235 -2.08 -9.67 0.83
C GLY A 235 -0.79 -10.33 0.32
N THR A 236 0.17 -10.64 1.20
CA THR A 236 1.38 -11.41 0.84
C THR A 236 1.05 -12.86 0.50
N ILE A 237 0.18 -13.52 1.27
CA ILE A 237 -0.29 -14.89 0.99
C ILE A 237 -1.01 -14.93 -0.36
N ILE A 238 -1.97 -14.02 -0.58
CA ILE A 238 -2.72 -13.97 -1.83
C ILE A 238 -1.76 -13.72 -3.01
N LEU A 239 -0.83 -12.76 -2.87
CA LEU A 239 0.16 -12.49 -3.92
C LEU A 239 1.06 -13.71 -4.20
N ALA A 240 1.46 -14.47 -3.18
CA ALA A 240 2.24 -15.70 -3.35
C ALA A 240 1.47 -16.76 -4.16
N VAL A 241 0.18 -16.95 -3.87
CA VAL A 241 -0.70 -17.85 -4.63
C VAL A 241 -0.86 -17.37 -6.07
N LEU A 242 -1.14 -16.08 -6.29
CA LEU A 242 -1.26 -15.50 -7.63
C LEU A 242 0.03 -15.68 -8.43
N SER A 243 1.18 -15.43 -7.80
CA SER A 243 2.50 -15.63 -8.41
C SER A 243 2.75 -17.09 -8.76
N LEU A 244 2.37 -18.03 -7.90
CA LEU A 244 2.47 -19.47 -8.17
C LEU A 244 1.62 -19.87 -9.39
N LEU A 245 0.39 -19.36 -9.48
CA LEU A 245 -0.48 -19.60 -10.64
C LEU A 245 0.14 -19.02 -11.92
N GLN A 246 0.80 -17.86 -11.83
CA GLN A 246 1.53 -17.23 -12.93
C GLN A 246 2.84 -17.94 -13.29
N SER A 247 3.45 -18.71 -12.39
CA SER A 247 4.70 -19.46 -12.63
C SER A 247 4.48 -20.82 -13.32
N GLY A 248 3.26 -21.14 -13.76
CA GLY A 248 2.97 -22.32 -14.58
C GLY A 248 2.17 -23.42 -13.87
N ALA A 249 1.68 -23.20 -12.65
CA ALA A 249 0.83 -24.17 -11.96
C ALA A 249 -0.52 -24.43 -12.67
N ILE A 250 -0.91 -23.54 -13.59
CA ILE A 250 -2.10 -23.68 -14.44
C ILE A 250 -1.78 -23.32 -15.89
N ILE A 251 -2.61 -23.82 -16.82
CA ILE A 251 -2.57 -23.40 -18.22
C ILE A 251 -3.00 -21.93 -18.31
N MET A 252 -2.05 -21.08 -18.72
CA MET A 252 -2.22 -19.65 -18.81
C MET A 252 -2.85 -19.23 -20.14
N THR A 253 -3.87 -18.38 -20.07
CA THR A 253 -4.41 -17.65 -21.23
C THR A 253 -4.16 -16.16 -21.03
N PRO A 254 -4.12 -15.34 -22.10
CA PRO A 254 -3.92 -13.89 -21.95
C PRO A 254 -4.91 -13.24 -20.97
N THR A 255 -6.18 -13.65 -21.00
CA THR A 255 -7.20 -13.15 -20.07
C THR A 255 -6.92 -13.54 -18.62
N LYS A 256 -6.58 -14.80 -18.35
CA LYS A 256 -6.22 -15.25 -17.00
C LYS A 256 -5.02 -14.48 -16.49
N CYS A 257 -4.03 -14.28 -17.34
CA CYS A 257 -2.82 -13.55 -17.03
C CYS A 257 -3.11 -12.09 -16.61
N TYR A 258 -3.85 -11.34 -17.42
CA TYR A 258 -4.19 -9.94 -17.09
C TYR A 258 -5.01 -9.84 -15.81
N VAL A 259 -5.91 -10.79 -15.54
CA VAL A 259 -6.71 -10.81 -14.31
C VAL A 259 -5.84 -11.10 -13.08
N LEU A 260 -4.95 -12.11 -13.15
CA LEU A 260 -4.04 -12.42 -12.06
C LEU A 260 -3.08 -11.26 -11.78
N GLN A 261 -2.54 -10.63 -12.83
CA GLN A 261 -1.70 -9.45 -12.70
C GLN A 261 -2.45 -8.27 -12.09
N ALA A 262 -3.69 -8.03 -12.53
CA ALA A 262 -4.53 -6.98 -11.97
C ALA A 262 -4.94 -7.22 -10.51
N LEU A 263 -5.11 -8.47 -10.08
CA LEU A 263 -5.33 -8.81 -8.66
C LEU A 263 -4.06 -8.64 -7.83
N ALA A 264 -2.90 -9.01 -8.38
CA ALA A 264 -1.60 -8.83 -7.75
C ALA A 264 -1.31 -7.32 -7.53
N ASP A 265 -1.38 -6.54 -8.60
CA ASP A 265 -1.09 -5.12 -8.57
C ASP A 265 -2.22 -4.33 -7.94
N GLY A 266 -3.47 -4.53 -8.34
CA GLY A 266 -4.63 -3.79 -7.82
C GLY A 266 -4.96 -4.18 -6.38
N PHE A 267 -5.42 -5.42 -6.16
CA PHE A 267 -5.93 -5.84 -4.86
C PHE A 267 -4.81 -6.00 -3.81
N CYS A 268 -3.85 -6.92 -4.04
CA CYS A 268 -2.81 -7.24 -3.04
C CYS A 268 -1.89 -6.03 -2.79
N GLY A 269 -1.52 -5.34 -3.87
CA GLY A 269 -0.74 -4.13 -3.79
C GLY A 269 -1.43 -3.01 -3.01
N CYS A 270 -2.76 -2.84 -3.06
CA CYS A 270 -3.46 -1.80 -2.29
C CYS A 270 -3.89 -2.24 -0.88
N LEU A 271 -4.07 -3.55 -0.69
CA LEU A 271 -4.33 -4.18 0.61
C LEU A 271 -3.11 -4.09 1.53
N THR A 272 -1.91 -4.21 0.99
CA THR A 272 -0.67 -4.13 1.76
C THR A 272 -0.04 -2.74 1.67
N THR A 273 0.81 -2.37 2.63
CA THR A 273 1.44 -1.03 2.64
C THR A 273 2.75 -0.99 3.40
N ILE A 274 3.69 -0.17 2.89
CA ILE A 274 4.92 0.20 3.59
C ILE A 274 4.78 1.56 4.28
N SER A 275 4.04 2.51 3.69
CA SER A 275 3.94 3.87 4.24
C SER A 275 3.32 3.89 5.64
N THR A 276 2.26 3.11 5.87
CA THR A 276 1.65 2.99 7.22
C THR A 276 2.57 2.19 8.16
N PHE A 277 3.17 1.11 7.66
CA PHE A 277 4.12 0.28 8.42
C PHE A 277 5.30 1.10 8.96
N MET A 278 5.88 2.01 8.16
CA MET A 278 6.96 2.90 8.61
C MET A 278 6.50 3.90 9.67
N VAL A 279 5.29 4.45 9.54
CA VAL A 279 4.71 5.34 10.57
C VAL A 279 4.56 4.58 11.89
N GLU A 280 4.07 3.34 11.85
CA GLU A 280 3.88 2.50 13.03
C GLU A 280 5.21 2.10 13.68
N LEU A 281 6.23 1.76 12.88
CA LEU A 281 7.58 1.46 13.40
C LEU A 281 8.18 2.65 14.16
N ASN A 282 7.89 3.89 13.73
CA ASN A 282 8.35 5.10 14.42
C ASN A 282 7.48 5.48 15.62
N ALA A 283 6.25 4.98 15.70
CA ALA A 283 5.31 5.28 16.78
C ALA A 283 5.42 4.30 17.96
N LEU A 284 5.84 3.06 17.70
CA LEU A 284 6.00 2.02 18.73
C LEU A 284 7.24 2.25 19.62
N PRO A 285 7.22 1.77 20.88
CA PRO A 285 8.43 1.65 21.69
C PRO A 285 9.48 0.79 20.99
N LEU A 286 10.76 1.06 21.26
CA LEU A 286 11.89 0.47 20.54
C LEU A 286 11.80 -1.06 20.36
N VAL A 287 11.63 -1.79 21.47
CA VAL A 287 11.58 -3.26 21.45
C VAL A 287 10.39 -3.77 20.63
N ASN A 288 9.24 -3.12 20.80
CA ASN A 288 8.01 -3.49 20.10
C ASN A 288 8.07 -3.19 18.61
N SER A 289 8.70 -2.07 18.24
CA SER A 289 8.97 -1.72 16.85
C SER A 289 9.80 -2.80 16.17
N TYR A 290 10.88 -3.29 16.82
CA TYR A 290 11.68 -4.39 16.27
C TYR A 290 10.90 -5.71 16.20
N ILE A 291 10.15 -6.08 17.25
CA ILE A 291 9.34 -7.30 17.25
C ILE A 291 8.33 -7.24 16.10
N TYR A 292 7.55 -6.16 16.01
CA TYR A 292 6.55 -5.93 14.98
C TYR A 292 7.15 -5.93 13.57
N GLY A 293 8.27 -5.22 13.38
CA GLY A 293 8.94 -5.10 12.10
C GLY A 293 9.51 -6.43 11.62
N VAL A 294 10.28 -7.11 12.49
CA VAL A 294 10.90 -8.41 12.18
C VAL A 294 9.84 -9.47 11.96
N SER A 295 8.81 -9.57 12.82
CA SER A 295 7.76 -10.57 12.65
C SER A 295 6.99 -10.37 11.34
N SER A 296 6.70 -9.13 10.94
CA SER A 296 6.00 -8.84 9.69
C SER A 296 6.75 -9.37 8.47
N VAL A 297 8.07 -9.16 8.44
CA VAL A 297 8.91 -9.59 7.32
C VAL A 297 9.16 -11.09 7.36
N VAL A 298 9.50 -11.66 8.52
CA VAL A 298 9.77 -13.09 8.66
C VAL A 298 8.54 -13.93 8.33
N VAL A 299 7.37 -13.58 8.88
CA VAL A 299 6.12 -14.31 8.58
C VAL A 299 5.76 -14.18 7.10
N GLY A 300 5.90 -12.99 6.52
CA GLY A 300 5.69 -12.77 5.08
C GLY A 300 6.60 -13.64 4.22
N GLN A 301 7.90 -13.71 4.53
CA GLN A 301 8.84 -14.59 3.85
C GLN A 301 8.51 -16.07 4.05
N CYS A 302 8.16 -16.51 5.26
CA CYS A 302 7.78 -17.91 5.52
C CYS A 302 6.64 -18.36 4.59
N PHE A 303 5.60 -17.55 4.42
CA PHE A 303 4.53 -17.87 3.47
C PHE A 303 5.00 -17.87 2.01
N MET A 304 5.86 -16.95 1.60
CA MET A 304 6.46 -16.95 0.26
C MET A 304 7.24 -18.24 0.00
N PHE A 305 8.07 -18.69 0.95
CA PHE A 305 8.83 -19.93 0.85
C PHE A 305 7.93 -21.17 0.79
N VAL A 306 6.92 -21.25 1.65
CA VAL A 306 6.02 -22.40 1.70
C VAL A 306 5.15 -22.49 0.45
N ILE A 307 4.59 -21.37 -0.01
CA ILE A 307 3.64 -21.36 -1.13
C ILE A 307 4.39 -21.40 -2.46
N LEU A 308 5.26 -20.42 -2.71
CA LEU A 308 5.91 -20.25 -4.01
C LEU A 308 7.23 -21.03 -4.11
N GLY A 309 8.02 -21.07 -3.04
CA GLY A 309 9.30 -21.80 -3.00
C GLY A 309 9.15 -23.31 -3.19
N SER A 310 8.16 -23.93 -2.55
CA SER A 310 7.87 -25.36 -2.71
C SER A 310 7.61 -25.74 -4.16
N TYR A 311 6.89 -24.91 -4.92
CA TYR A 311 6.63 -25.13 -6.34
C TYR A 311 7.87 -24.89 -7.20
N ILE A 312 8.54 -23.74 -7.03
CA ILE A 312 9.69 -23.35 -7.86
C ILE A 312 10.85 -24.35 -7.74
N TRP A 313 11.14 -24.83 -6.54
CA TRP A 313 12.25 -25.75 -6.34
C TRP A 313 11.95 -27.19 -6.75
N THR A 314 10.67 -27.57 -6.89
CA THR A 314 10.28 -28.91 -7.34
C THR A 314 10.09 -28.99 -8.84
N GLN A 315 9.45 -28.00 -9.46
CA GLN A 315 9.13 -28.00 -10.89
C GLN A 315 10.11 -27.16 -11.73
N GLY A 316 10.91 -26.30 -11.09
CA GLY A 316 11.69 -25.28 -11.77
C GLY A 316 10.83 -24.07 -12.17
N VAL A 317 11.48 -22.95 -12.48
CA VAL A 317 10.79 -21.81 -13.09
C VAL A 317 10.72 -22.08 -14.59
N HIS A 318 9.51 -22.23 -15.15
CA HIS A 318 9.33 -22.33 -16.61
C HIS A 318 9.14 -20.92 -17.20
N PRO A 319 10.12 -20.36 -17.94
CA PRO A 319 10.05 -18.99 -18.45
C PRO A 319 8.93 -18.80 -19.49
N SER A 320 8.54 -19.86 -20.19
CA SER A 320 7.50 -19.88 -21.22
C SER A 320 6.07 -19.89 -20.69
N ALA A 321 5.87 -20.02 -19.37
CA ALA A 321 4.55 -19.95 -18.72
C ALA A 321 4.29 -18.59 -18.05
N ILE A 322 5.29 -17.71 -18.04
CA ILE A 322 5.18 -16.38 -17.44
C ILE A 322 4.24 -15.55 -18.30
N CYS A 323 3.39 -14.78 -17.64
CA CYS A 323 2.68 -13.64 -18.19
C CYS A 323 3.63 -12.72 -18.97
N VAL A 324 3.89 -13.01 -20.25
CA VAL A 324 4.61 -12.10 -21.14
C VAL A 324 3.58 -11.14 -21.71
N SER A 325 3.58 -9.91 -21.18
CA SER A 325 2.95 -8.76 -21.84
C SER A 325 3.80 -8.33 -23.03
#